data_AF-A0A2R6CGI4-F1
#
_entry.id   AF-A0A2R6CGI4-F1
#
_cell.length_a   1.000
_cell.length_b   1.000
_cell.length_c   1.000
_cell.angle_alpha   90.00
_cell.angle_beta   90.00
_cell.angle_gamma   90.00
#
_symmetry.space_group_name_H-M   'P 1'
#
loop_
_entity.id
_entity.type
_entity.pdbx_description
1 polymer ?
#
loop_
_entity_poly.entity_id
_entity_poly.type
_entity_poly.pdbx_seq_one_letter_code
_entity_poly.pdbx_strand_id
1 'polypeptide(L)'
;MATSAVGDAIETYRTARVRAFAYPREADLLHAIGLAALGAALTGVSAQISIPLPFTPVPITLQTFTVLVTGVALGARVGGLSQVLYVGAGAGGVPWFEGFGAGLGTLVGPTGGYLIGFPIAAALAGYAVDRYPITRRLPVLALVLGVANAVVFVRR
;
A
#
# COMPACT_ATOMS: atom_id res chain seq x y z
N MET A 1 34.69 -25.94 0.83
CA MET A 1 34.86 -24.68 0.07
C MET A 1 33.55 -24.19 -0.57
N ALA A 2 32.68 -25.06 -1.13
CA ALA A 2 31.36 -24.65 -1.64
C ALA A 2 30.33 -24.30 -0.54
N THR A 3 30.41 -24.91 0.63
CA THR A 3 29.47 -24.73 1.75
C THR A 3 29.55 -23.35 2.40
N SER A 4 30.73 -22.71 2.39
CA SER A 4 30.93 -21.36 2.93
C SER A 4 30.41 -20.27 2.00
N ALA A 5 30.51 -20.45 0.68
CA ALA A 5 29.99 -19.50 -0.31
C ALA A 5 28.45 -19.41 -0.27
N VAL A 6 27.77 -20.54 -0.07
CA VAL A 6 26.31 -20.57 0.10
C VAL A 6 25.91 -19.94 1.44
N GLY A 7 26.67 -20.18 2.52
CA GLY A 7 26.47 -19.53 3.81
C GLY A 7 26.58 -18.02 3.74
N ASP A 8 27.63 -17.51 3.07
CA ASP A 8 27.84 -16.07 2.89
C ASP A 8 26.77 -15.43 2.02
N ALA A 9 26.29 -16.10 0.97
CA ALA A 9 25.20 -15.62 0.15
C ALA A 9 23.88 -15.52 0.92
N ILE A 10 23.60 -16.52 1.76
CA ILE A 10 22.41 -16.53 2.62
C ILE A 10 22.48 -15.41 3.65
N GLU A 11 23.63 -15.21 4.28
CA GLU A 11 23.78 -14.18 5.30
C GLU A 11 23.82 -12.77 4.70
N THR A 12 24.38 -12.61 3.51
CA THR A 12 24.30 -11.37 2.72
C THR A 12 22.85 -11.04 2.36
N TYR A 13 22.08 -12.02 1.88
CA TYR A 13 20.64 -11.85 1.60
C TYR A 13 19.87 -11.48 2.87
N ARG A 14 20.15 -12.17 3.98
CA ARG A 14 19.50 -11.94 5.28
C ARG A 14 19.78 -10.53 5.80
N THR A 15 21.03 -10.09 5.70
CA THR A 15 21.49 -8.78 6.17
C THR A 15 21.00 -7.65 5.26
N ALA A 16 21.06 -7.82 3.93
CA ALA A 16 20.52 -6.87 2.97
C ALA A 16 19.01 -6.69 3.14
N ARG A 17 18.28 -7.78 3.37
CA ARG A 17 16.85 -7.75 3.69
C ARG A 17 16.58 -6.96 4.97
N VAL A 18 17.26 -7.27 6.06
CA VAL A 18 17.06 -6.58 7.35
C VAL A 18 17.40 -5.10 7.25
N ARG A 19 18.48 -4.73 6.54
CA ARG A 19 18.85 -3.33 6.29
C ARG A 19 17.84 -2.59 5.44
N ALA A 20 17.31 -3.21 4.38
CA ALA A 20 16.28 -2.60 3.54
C ALA A 20 15.01 -2.26 4.34
N PHE A 21 14.62 -3.11 5.31
CA PHE A 21 13.49 -2.84 6.20
C PHE A 21 13.84 -1.90 7.38
N ALA A 22 15.11 -1.77 7.75
CA ALA A 22 15.56 -0.85 8.79
C ALA A 22 15.76 0.59 8.26
N TYR A 23 16.04 0.74 6.96
CA TYR A 23 16.33 2.03 6.33
C TYR A 23 15.24 3.11 6.55
N PRO A 24 13.92 2.82 6.50
CA PRO A 24 12.90 3.83 6.76
C PRO A 24 12.87 4.35 8.20
N ARG A 25 13.49 3.65 9.16
CA ARG A 25 13.49 4.01 10.59
C ARG A 25 14.59 4.99 10.98
N GLU A 26 15.66 5.06 10.19
CA GLU A 26 16.83 5.94 10.42
C GLU A 26 16.97 7.04 9.34
N ALA A 27 16.06 7.05 8.36
CA ALA A 27 16.09 8.03 7.27
C ALA A 27 15.75 9.45 7.76
N ASP A 28 16.57 10.41 7.33
CA ASP A 28 16.28 11.84 7.48
C ASP A 28 14.91 12.20 6.91
N LEU A 29 14.25 13.21 7.48
CA LEU A 29 12.88 13.62 7.12
C LEU A 29 12.68 13.79 5.61
N LEU A 30 13.66 14.35 4.91
CA LEU A 30 13.64 14.55 3.46
C LEU A 30 13.57 13.22 2.69
N HIS A 31 14.35 12.22 3.13
CA HIS A 31 14.35 10.89 2.52
C HIS A 31 13.03 10.17 2.77
N ALA A 32 12.47 10.30 3.97
CA ALA A 32 11.17 9.73 4.30
C ALA A 32 10.05 10.31 3.44
N ILE A 33 10.04 11.64 3.23
CA ILE A 33 9.09 12.32 2.33
C ILE A 33 9.29 11.88 0.88
N GLY A 34 10.54 11.77 0.41
CA GLY A 34 10.85 11.30 -0.94
C GLY A 34 10.34 9.87 -1.18
N LEU A 35 10.58 8.96 -0.24
CA LEU A 35 10.09 7.58 -0.30
C LEU A 35 8.56 7.52 -0.24
N ALA A 36 7.93 8.35 0.60
CA ALA A 36 6.47 8.44 0.69
C ALA A 36 5.86 8.94 -0.63
N ALA A 37 6.46 9.96 -1.26
CA ALA A 37 6.04 10.48 -2.56
C ALA A 37 6.19 9.44 -3.67
N LEU A 38 7.31 8.70 -3.69
CA LEU A 38 7.51 7.59 -4.64
C LEU A 38 6.47 6.48 -4.46
N GLY A 39 6.17 6.09 -3.21
CA GLY A 39 5.11 5.13 -2.93
C GLY A 39 3.72 5.63 -3.38
N ALA A 40 3.45 6.93 -3.24
CA ALA A 40 2.19 7.53 -3.66
C ALA A 40 2.07 7.55 -5.18
N ALA A 41 3.15 7.93 -5.89
CA ALA A 41 3.22 7.90 -7.33
C ALA A 41 3.05 6.47 -7.87
N LEU A 42 3.69 5.49 -7.23
CA LEU A 42 3.52 4.07 -7.57
C LEU A 42 2.06 3.63 -7.41
N THR A 43 1.38 4.02 -6.31
CA THR A 43 -0.05 3.76 -6.11
C THR A 43 -0.88 4.39 -7.24
N GLY A 44 -0.63 5.64 -7.62
CA GLY A 44 -1.37 6.33 -8.68
C GLY A 44 -1.19 5.73 -10.08
N VAL A 45 0.03 5.32 -10.42
CA VAL A 45 0.29 4.59 -11.69
C VAL A 45 -0.40 3.23 -11.67
N SER A 46 -0.33 2.51 -10.55
CA SER A 46 -0.99 1.20 -10.39
C SER A 46 -2.51 1.30 -10.43
N ALA A 47 -3.08 2.45 -10.05
CA ALA A 47 -4.51 2.71 -10.09
C ALA A 47 -5.11 2.75 -11.50
N GLN A 48 -4.28 3.04 -12.51
CA GLN A 48 -4.73 3.04 -13.90
C GLN A 48 -4.91 1.63 -14.47
N ILE A 49 -4.30 0.62 -13.84
CA ILE A 49 -4.50 -0.77 -14.21
C ILE A 49 -5.72 -1.28 -13.43
N SER A 50 -6.90 -1.07 -14.03
CA SER A 50 -8.19 -1.48 -13.50
C SER A 50 -8.92 -2.42 -14.47
N ILE A 51 -9.62 -3.41 -13.90
CA ILE A 51 -10.50 -4.31 -14.64
C ILE A 51 -11.93 -4.07 -14.15
N PRO A 52 -12.80 -3.46 -14.98
CA PRO A 52 -14.19 -3.23 -14.60
C PRO A 52 -14.94 -4.56 -14.53
N LEU A 53 -15.75 -4.71 -13.49
CA LEU A 53 -16.58 -5.89 -13.28
C LEU A 53 -18.04 -5.55 -13.60
N PRO A 54 -18.77 -6.38 -14.37
CA PRO A 54 -20.13 -6.06 -14.81
C PRO A 54 -21.17 -6.09 -13.67
N PHE A 55 -20.82 -6.61 -12.48
CA PHE A 55 -21.72 -6.79 -11.34
C PHE A 55 -21.45 -5.81 -10.18
N THR A 56 -20.35 -5.04 -10.21
CA THR A 56 -20.07 -4.03 -9.18
C THR A 56 -19.60 -2.71 -9.79
N PRO A 57 -20.02 -1.56 -9.23
CA PRO A 57 -19.53 -0.24 -9.67
C PRO A 57 -18.07 0.04 -9.28
N VAL A 58 -17.45 -0.85 -8.49
CA VAL A 58 -16.05 -0.74 -8.07
C VAL A 58 -15.21 -1.71 -8.90
N PRO A 59 -14.23 -1.22 -9.68
CA PRO A 59 -13.34 -2.07 -10.46
C PRO A 59 -12.29 -2.73 -9.56
N ILE A 60 -11.75 -3.87 -10.00
CA ILE A 60 -10.57 -4.46 -9.37
C ILE A 60 -9.34 -3.72 -9.90
N THR A 61 -8.52 -3.18 -9.00
CA THR A 61 -7.34 -2.38 -9.35
C THR A 61 -6.06 -2.95 -8.75
N LEU A 62 -4.95 -2.77 -9.46
CA LEU A 62 -3.59 -3.04 -8.95
C LEU A 62 -3.20 -2.07 -7.83
N GLN A 63 -3.91 -0.95 -7.69
CA GLN A 63 -3.76 0.02 -6.62
C GLN A 63 -3.78 -0.62 -5.23
N THR A 64 -4.75 -1.50 -4.97
CA THR A 64 -4.93 -2.14 -3.65
C THR A 64 -3.72 -2.99 -3.27
N PHE A 65 -3.12 -3.67 -4.24
CA PHE A 65 -1.89 -4.42 -4.06
C PHE A 65 -0.71 -3.48 -3.74
N THR A 66 -0.57 -2.39 -4.49
CA THR A 66 0.52 -1.42 -4.30
C THR A 66 0.44 -0.70 -2.96
N VAL A 67 -0.77 -0.39 -2.46
CA VAL A 67 -1.00 0.17 -1.10
C VAL A 67 -0.39 -0.74 -0.02
N LEU A 68 -0.52 -2.06 -0.20
CA LEU A 68 -0.01 -3.04 0.77
C LEU A 68 1.48 -3.24 0.63
N VAL A 69 1.98 -3.33 -0.60
CA VAL A 69 3.43 -3.44 -0.87
C VAL A 69 4.16 -2.21 -0.32
N THR A 70 3.63 -1.00 -0.54
CA THR A 70 4.23 0.23 -0.02
C THR A 70 4.17 0.28 1.51
N GLY A 71 3.07 -0.14 2.13
CA GLY A 71 2.97 -0.30 3.59
C GLY A 71 4.00 -1.28 4.16
N VAL A 72 4.14 -2.45 3.53
CA VAL A 72 5.10 -3.50 3.91
C VAL A 72 6.55 -3.06 3.69
N ALA A 73 6.84 -2.39 2.57
CA ALA A 73 8.20 -2.01 2.18
C ALA A 73 8.72 -0.79 2.95
N LEU A 74 7.85 0.20 3.20
CA LEU A 74 8.22 1.46 3.85
C LEU A 74 7.93 1.48 5.36
N GLY A 75 7.24 0.46 5.87
CA GLY A 75 6.85 0.37 7.28
C GLY A 75 5.63 1.25 7.63
N ALA A 76 5.19 1.19 8.88
CA ALA A 76 3.91 1.78 9.30
C ALA A 76 3.83 3.30 9.09
N ARG A 77 4.91 4.01 9.43
CA ARG A 77 4.96 5.48 9.41
C ARG A 77 5.05 6.03 7.99
N VAL A 78 6.07 5.60 7.22
CA VAL A 78 6.33 6.12 5.88
C VAL A 78 5.34 5.54 4.87
N GLY A 79 4.95 4.27 5.01
CA GLY A 79 3.91 3.65 4.19
C GLY A 79 2.53 4.28 4.41
N GLY A 80 2.15 4.56 5.66
CA GLY A 80 0.94 5.32 5.97
C GLY A 80 0.99 6.74 5.39
N LEU A 81 2.09 7.47 5.60
CA LEU A 81 2.30 8.82 5.05
C LEU A 81 2.21 8.83 3.52
N SER A 82 2.76 7.82 2.86
CA SER A 82 2.68 7.65 1.40
C SER A 82 1.24 7.62 0.91
N GLN A 83 0.38 6.85 1.56
CA GLN A 83 -1.03 6.79 1.16
C GLN A 83 -1.82 8.04 1.57
N VAL A 84 -1.44 8.73 2.65
CA VAL A 84 -2.00 10.05 2.98
C VAL A 84 -1.66 11.06 1.87
N LEU A 85 -0.41 11.07 1.38
CA LEU A 85 -0.03 11.90 0.25
C LEU A 85 -0.82 11.54 -1.01
N TYR A 86 -1.00 10.25 -1.26
CA TYR A 86 -1.79 9.77 -2.39
C TYR A 86 -3.25 10.28 -2.35
N VAL A 87 -3.91 10.11 -1.21
CA VAL A 87 -5.30 10.57 -1.05
C VAL A 87 -5.37 12.10 -1.04
N GLY A 88 -4.45 12.77 -0.35
CA GLY A 88 -4.42 14.22 -0.21
C GLY A 88 -4.18 14.95 -1.52
N ALA A 89 -3.19 14.54 -2.32
CA ALA A 89 -2.96 15.19 -3.61
C ALA A 89 -4.09 14.89 -4.60
N GLY A 90 -4.68 13.69 -4.56
CA GLY A 90 -5.84 13.37 -5.37
C GLY A 90 -7.08 14.18 -4.97
N ALA A 91 -7.31 14.37 -3.67
CA ALA A 91 -8.34 15.27 -3.14
C ALA A 91 -8.11 16.73 -3.57
N GLY A 92 -6.85 17.16 -3.63
CA GLY A 92 -6.41 18.47 -4.11
C GLY A 92 -6.51 18.66 -5.62
N GLY A 93 -6.91 17.63 -6.38
CA GLY A 93 -7.19 17.74 -7.81
C GLY A 93 -6.20 17.02 -8.73
N VAL A 94 -5.25 16.25 -8.19
CA VAL A 94 -4.35 15.43 -9.02
C VAL A 94 -5.13 14.23 -9.62
N PRO A 95 -5.17 14.08 -10.96
CA PRO A 95 -5.93 13.03 -11.64
C PRO A 95 -5.18 11.70 -11.67
N TRP A 96 -4.94 11.12 -10.50
CA TRP A 96 -4.23 9.85 -10.32
C TRP A 96 -5.05 8.77 -9.60
N PHE A 97 -6.33 9.04 -9.34
CA PHE A 97 -7.26 7.98 -8.97
C PHE A 97 -7.58 7.13 -10.20
N GLU A 98 -8.24 6.00 -9.97
CA GLU A 98 -8.66 5.09 -11.04
C GLU A 98 -9.44 5.85 -12.13
N GLY A 99 -9.15 5.54 -13.40
CA GLY A 99 -9.73 6.21 -14.56
C GLY A 99 -9.40 7.71 -14.68
N PHE A 100 -8.22 8.14 -14.21
CA PHE A 100 -7.82 9.54 -14.10
C PHE A 100 -8.77 10.41 -13.24
N GLY A 101 -9.46 9.81 -12.26
CA GLY A 101 -10.31 10.52 -11.32
C GLY A 101 -9.53 11.51 -10.43
N ALA A 102 -10.18 12.61 -10.05
CA ALA A 102 -9.60 13.66 -9.20
C ALA A 102 -10.66 14.33 -8.30
N GLY A 103 -10.20 14.93 -7.22
CA GLY A 103 -10.98 15.82 -6.37
C GLY A 103 -11.84 15.11 -5.31
N LEU A 104 -12.53 15.93 -4.53
CA LEU A 104 -13.43 15.46 -3.46
C LEU A 104 -14.62 14.65 -4.00
N GLY A 105 -15.02 14.86 -5.25
CA GLY A 105 -16.11 14.10 -5.89
C GLY A 105 -15.82 12.59 -5.93
N THR A 106 -14.56 12.19 -6.19
CA THR A 106 -14.14 10.78 -6.18
C THR A 106 -14.15 10.20 -4.76
N LEU A 107 -13.89 11.01 -3.74
CA LEU A 107 -13.91 10.61 -2.32
C LEU A 107 -15.32 10.43 -1.75
N VAL A 108 -16.32 11.11 -2.32
CA VAL A 108 -17.74 10.95 -1.96
C VAL A 108 -18.41 9.86 -2.82
N GLY A 109 -17.72 9.40 -3.87
CA GLY A 109 -18.18 8.35 -4.78
C GLY A 109 -18.06 6.93 -4.21
N PRO A 110 -18.48 5.91 -5.00
CA PRO A 110 -18.49 4.51 -4.58
C PRO A 110 -17.11 3.94 -4.21
N THR A 111 -16.03 4.52 -4.75
CA THR A 111 -14.64 4.13 -4.47
C THR A 111 -14.00 4.93 -3.33
N GLY A 112 -14.67 5.96 -2.83
CA GLY A 112 -14.14 6.86 -1.81
C GLY A 112 -13.81 6.17 -0.48
N GLY A 113 -14.62 5.20 -0.07
CA GLY A 113 -14.37 4.38 1.12
C GLY A 113 -13.05 3.60 1.04
N TYR A 114 -12.65 3.15 -0.15
CA TYR A 114 -11.37 2.48 -0.35
C TYR A 114 -10.21 3.46 -0.23
N LEU A 115 -10.33 4.64 -0.85
CA LEU A 115 -9.30 5.68 -0.79
C LEU A 115 -9.01 6.10 0.67
N ILE A 116 -10.05 6.33 1.47
CA ILE A 116 -9.91 6.69 2.89
C ILE A 116 -9.33 5.52 3.71
N GLY A 117 -9.61 4.27 3.30
CA GLY A 117 -9.07 3.07 3.95
C GLY A 117 -7.59 2.80 3.66
N PHE A 118 -7.02 3.33 2.58
CA PHE A 118 -5.64 3.02 2.17
C PHE A 118 -4.55 3.47 3.14
N PRO A 119 -4.59 4.69 3.72
CA PRO A 119 -3.67 5.09 4.80
C PRO A 119 -3.66 4.12 5.98
N ILE A 120 -4.84 3.70 6.40
CA ILE A 120 -5.02 2.78 7.53
C ILE A 120 -4.48 1.40 7.16
N ALA A 121 -4.82 0.90 5.96
CA ALA A 121 -4.36 -0.40 5.47
C ALA A 121 -2.83 -0.45 5.32
N ALA A 122 -2.19 0.57 4.76
CA ALA A 122 -0.74 0.64 4.64
C ALA A 122 -0.05 0.76 5.99
N ALA A 123 -0.59 1.57 6.92
CA ALA A 123 -0.06 1.69 8.27
C ALA A 123 -0.16 0.37 9.05
N LEU A 124 -1.29 -0.33 8.96
CA LEU A 124 -1.49 -1.63 9.59
C LEU A 124 -0.60 -2.70 8.96
N ALA A 125 -0.47 -2.73 7.63
CA ALA A 125 0.41 -3.66 6.93
C ALA A 125 1.87 -3.44 7.33
N GLY A 126 2.32 -2.19 7.37
CA GLY A 126 3.66 -1.83 7.85
C GLY A 126 3.87 -2.16 9.33
N TYR A 127 2.88 -1.89 10.18
CA TYR A 127 2.95 -2.21 11.61
C TYR A 127 3.02 -3.72 11.87
N ALA A 128 2.26 -4.50 11.10
CA ALA A 128 2.24 -5.94 11.20
C ALA A 128 3.57 -6.56 10.76
N VAL A 129 4.22 -6.03 9.72
CA VAL A 129 5.56 -6.45 9.28
C VAL A 129 6.62 -6.08 10.31
N ASP A 130 6.49 -4.89 10.89
CA ASP A 130 7.40 -4.36 11.90
C ASP A 130 7.41 -5.20 13.18
N ARG A 131 6.29 -5.87 13.51
CA ARG A 131 6.12 -6.63 14.74
C ARG A 131 6.08 -8.15 14.56
N TYR A 132 5.68 -8.63 13.37
CA TYR A 132 5.54 -10.05 13.08
C TYR A 132 6.04 -10.38 11.66
N PRO A 133 7.23 -11.00 11.50
CA PRO A 133 7.76 -11.38 10.19
C PRO A 133 6.89 -12.41 9.43
N ILE A 134 5.91 -13.04 10.11
CA ILE A 134 5.01 -14.08 9.60
C ILE A 134 3.79 -13.51 8.84
N THR A 135 3.50 -12.21 8.97
CA THR A 135 2.32 -11.53 8.39
C THR A 135 2.44 -11.24 6.88
N ARG A 136 3.38 -11.90 6.19
CA ARG A 136 3.59 -11.79 4.73
C ARG A 136 2.44 -12.37 3.89
N ARG A 137 1.38 -12.89 4.50
CA ARG A 137 0.34 -13.66 3.80
C ARG A 137 -0.82 -12.76 3.38
N LEU A 138 -0.83 -12.48 2.07
CA LEU A 138 -1.93 -11.91 1.25
C LEU A 138 -3.38 -12.28 1.67
N PRO A 139 -3.72 -13.51 2.12
CA PRO A 139 -5.10 -13.86 2.49
C PRO A 139 -5.71 -13.07 3.67
N VAL A 140 -4.92 -12.61 4.64
CA VAL A 140 -5.47 -11.85 5.78
C VAL A 140 -5.92 -10.44 5.35
N LEU A 141 -5.28 -9.92 4.32
CA LEU A 141 -5.61 -8.63 3.70
C LEU A 141 -6.84 -8.73 2.78
N ALA A 142 -6.97 -9.84 2.05
CA ALA A 142 -8.19 -10.18 1.33
C ALA A 142 -9.39 -10.36 2.28
N LEU A 143 -9.18 -10.88 3.50
CA LEU A 143 -10.23 -11.04 4.50
C LEU A 143 -10.79 -9.70 4.98
N VAL A 144 -9.93 -8.72 5.28
CA VAL A 144 -10.36 -7.38 5.73
C VAL A 144 -11.12 -6.63 4.63
N LEU A 145 -10.66 -6.73 3.37
CA LEU A 145 -11.36 -6.20 2.20
C LEU A 145 -12.71 -6.92 1.96
N GLY A 146 -12.77 -8.23 2.20
CA GLY A 146 -14.01 -9.00 2.12
C GLY A 146 -15.04 -8.60 3.19
N VAL A 147 -14.61 -8.40 4.43
CA VAL A 147 -15.49 -7.98 5.53
C VAL A 147 -16.01 -6.56 5.33
N ALA A 148 -15.17 -5.64 4.85
CA ALA A 148 -15.59 -4.27 4.54
C ALA A 148 -16.63 -4.24 3.40
N ASN A 149 -16.50 -5.09 2.38
CA ASN A 149 -17.51 -5.23 1.33
C ASN A 149 -18.81 -5.84 1.86
N ALA A 150 -18.75 -6.86 2.71
CA ALA A 150 -19.93 -7.50 3.28
C ALA A 150 -20.79 -6.52 4.08
N VAL A 151 -20.17 -5.61 4.86
CA VAL A 151 -20.90 -4.59 5.63
C VAL A 151 -21.61 -3.56 4.74
N VAL A 152 -21.06 -3.28 3.55
CA VAL A 152 -21.70 -2.39 2.56
C VAL A 152 -22.85 -3.11 1.82
N PHE A 153 -22.73 -4.41 1.56
CA PHE A 153 -23.78 -5.22 0.93
C PHE A 153 -24.97 -5.51 1.85
N VAL A 154 -24.79 -5.56 3.17
CA VAL A 154 -25.88 -5.79 4.14
C VAL A 154 -26.84 -4.59 4.25
N ARG A 155 -26.48 -3.43 3.68
CA ARG A 155 -27.27 -2.19 3.79
C ARG A 155 -27.99 -1.78 2.50
N ARG A 156 -28.14 -2.69 1.53
CA ARG A 156 -29.05 -2.53 0.39
C ARG A 156 -30.07 -3.67 0.34
#